data_AF-A0A2V9KET7-F1
#
_entry.id   AF-A0A2V9KET7-F1
#
_cell.length_a   1.000
_cell.length_b   1.000
_cell.length_c   1.000
_cell.angle_alpha   90.00
_cell.angle_beta   90.00
_cell.angle_gamma   90.00
#
_symmetry.space_group_name_H-M   'P 1'
#
loop_
_entity.id
_entity.type
_entity.pdbx_description
1 polymer ?
#
loop_
_entity_poly.entity_id
_entity_poly.type
_entity_poly.pdbx_seq_one_letter_code
_entity_poly.pdbx_strand_id
1 'polypeptide(L)'
;MLGGSPRQLGNLEAHSAAWSPDGARIAYSKGNDIFVAKSDGSEAQRLLTTGGTSEDFRWSPDGAILRFTVNDPQTNNRSIWQASSDGGNLHPLLPGWKNPPNECCGAWTPDGRFFVFQATHEGTANVWALREGGGLFRSGGREPVQLTTGPMNIGNPVPSRDGRKLFVQGWQPRAELVRYDAKSGHFEPYLSGISAMGLDFSRDGEWVAYNDGADGTM
;
A
#
# COMPACT_ATOMS: atom_id res chain seq x y z
N MET A 1 -5.46 15.53 -20.51
CA MET A 1 -6.62 14.68 -20.88
C MET A 1 -7.76 15.09 -19.97
N LEU A 2 -8.78 15.76 -20.50
CA LEU A 2 -10.01 16.04 -19.76
C LEU A 2 -10.84 14.74 -19.77
N GLY A 3 -11.07 14.15 -18.60
CA GLY A 3 -11.84 12.91 -18.47
C GLY A 3 -13.32 13.16 -18.77
N GLY A 4 -13.93 12.31 -19.59
CA GLY A 4 -15.36 12.34 -19.85
C GLY A 4 -16.19 11.99 -18.60
N SER A 5 -17.52 12.09 -18.73
CA SER A 5 -18.44 11.78 -17.63
C SER A 5 -18.25 10.35 -17.10
N PRO A 6 -18.27 10.14 -15.78
CA PRO A 6 -18.23 8.80 -15.20
C PRO A 6 -19.34 7.91 -15.78
N ARG A 7 -18.98 6.69 -16.17
CA ARG A 7 -19.95 5.66 -16.58
C ARG A 7 -19.84 4.47 -15.63
N GLN A 8 -20.98 3.98 -15.17
CA GLN A 8 -21.05 2.77 -14.38
C GLN A 8 -20.76 1.56 -15.29
N LEU A 9 -19.83 0.68 -14.86
CA LEU A 9 -19.48 -0.55 -15.58
C LEU A 9 -20.27 -1.71 -14.96
N GLY A 10 -21.52 -1.89 -15.42
CA GLY A 10 -22.43 -2.91 -14.89
C GLY A 10 -22.80 -2.72 -13.40
N ASN A 11 -23.31 -3.77 -12.76
CA ASN A 11 -23.62 -3.78 -11.31
C ASN A 11 -22.43 -4.31 -10.50
N LEU A 12 -21.23 -3.77 -10.74
CA LEU A 12 -20.02 -4.13 -10.02
C LEU A 12 -19.90 -3.29 -8.74
N GLU A 13 -20.07 -3.92 -7.58
CA GLU A 13 -19.73 -3.34 -6.28
C GLU A 13 -18.37 -3.92 -5.84
N ALA A 14 -17.36 -3.06 -5.73
CA ALA A 14 -16.01 -3.45 -5.38
C ALA A 14 -15.30 -2.38 -4.55
N HIS A 15 -14.45 -2.81 -3.62
CA HIS A 15 -13.62 -1.90 -2.83
C HIS A 15 -12.35 -1.46 -3.57
N SER A 16 -11.87 -2.27 -4.51
CA SER A 16 -10.71 -1.97 -5.37
C SER A 16 -10.84 -2.69 -6.70
N ALA A 17 -10.32 -2.09 -7.78
CA ALA A 17 -10.34 -2.66 -9.13
C ALA A 17 -9.15 -2.19 -9.98
N ALA A 18 -8.76 -3.02 -10.96
CA ALA A 18 -7.73 -2.67 -11.94
C ALA A 18 -8.00 -3.26 -13.33
N TRP A 19 -7.72 -2.45 -14.35
CA TRP A 19 -7.74 -2.85 -15.75
C TRP A 19 -6.55 -3.73 -16.11
N SER A 20 -6.77 -4.74 -16.95
CA SER A 20 -5.68 -5.47 -17.61
C SER A 20 -4.92 -4.54 -18.57
N PRO A 21 -3.64 -4.85 -18.91
CA PRO A 21 -2.80 -3.97 -19.72
C PRO A 21 -3.35 -3.72 -21.12
N ASP A 22 -4.06 -4.71 -21.68
CA ASP A 22 -4.76 -4.64 -22.97
C ASP A 22 -6.12 -3.92 -22.89
N GLY A 23 -6.58 -3.56 -21.69
CA GLY A 23 -7.89 -2.94 -21.44
C GLY A 23 -9.09 -3.88 -21.67
N ALA A 24 -8.87 -5.17 -21.88
CA ALA A 24 -9.94 -6.12 -22.18
C ALA A 24 -10.70 -6.60 -20.94
N ARG A 25 -10.06 -6.55 -19.77
CA ARG A 25 -10.57 -7.13 -18.52
C ARG A 25 -10.41 -6.18 -17.34
N ILE A 26 -11.21 -6.41 -16.31
CA ILE A 26 -11.15 -5.72 -15.02
C ILE A 26 -11.06 -6.78 -13.93
N ALA A 27 -10.04 -6.70 -13.08
CA ALA A 27 -9.97 -7.46 -11.83
C ALA A 27 -10.53 -6.61 -10.69
N TYR A 28 -11.30 -7.20 -9.77
CA TYR A 28 -11.88 -6.48 -8.64
C TYR A 28 -12.17 -7.41 -7.45
N SER A 29 -12.23 -6.84 -6.24
CA SER A 29 -12.56 -7.58 -5.02
C SER A 29 -14.06 -7.59 -4.70
N LYS A 30 -14.54 -8.71 -4.17
CA LYS A 30 -15.87 -8.86 -3.57
C LYS A 30 -15.76 -9.74 -2.33
N GLY A 31 -15.72 -9.15 -1.14
CA GLY A 31 -15.36 -9.86 0.09
C GLY A 31 -13.93 -10.39 0.02
N ASN A 32 -13.74 -11.70 0.25
CA ASN A 32 -12.44 -12.36 0.15
C ASN A 32 -12.15 -12.93 -1.26
N ASP A 33 -13.13 -12.83 -2.16
CA ASP A 33 -13.03 -13.31 -3.53
C ASP A 33 -12.49 -12.21 -4.46
N ILE A 34 -11.69 -12.63 -5.43
CA ILE A 34 -11.24 -11.80 -6.54
C ILE A 34 -11.98 -12.27 -7.79
N PHE A 35 -12.60 -11.32 -8.49
CA PHE A 35 -13.34 -11.55 -9.72
C PHE A 35 -12.62 -10.91 -10.91
N VAL A 36 -12.87 -11.45 -12.09
CA VAL A 36 -12.49 -10.84 -13.37
C VAL A 36 -13.73 -10.74 -14.25
N ALA A 37 -13.92 -9.57 -14.86
CA ALA A 37 -14.98 -9.30 -15.83
C ALA A 37 -14.39 -8.73 -17.12
N LYS A 38 -15.19 -8.70 -18.19
CA LYS A 38 -14.88 -7.93 -19.41
C LYS A 38 -14.85 -6.44 -19.11
N SER A 39 -14.28 -5.67 -20.03
CA SER A 39 -14.16 -4.21 -19.97
C SER A 39 -15.48 -3.44 -19.80
N ASP A 40 -16.60 -4.05 -20.20
CA ASP A 40 -17.95 -3.51 -20.03
C ASP A 40 -18.63 -3.98 -18.73
N GLY A 41 -17.95 -4.79 -17.92
CA GLY A 41 -18.47 -5.39 -16.69
C GLY A 41 -19.26 -6.68 -16.90
N SER A 42 -19.39 -7.18 -18.14
CA SER A 42 -20.05 -8.45 -18.43
C SER A 42 -19.15 -9.65 -18.12
N GLU A 43 -19.75 -10.85 -18.10
CA GLU A 43 -19.03 -12.13 -17.91
C GLU A 43 -18.13 -12.16 -16.66
N ALA A 44 -18.59 -11.53 -15.59
CA ALA A 44 -17.93 -11.58 -14.29
C ALA A 44 -17.85 -13.03 -13.78
N GLN A 45 -16.63 -13.49 -13.51
CA GLN A 45 -16.36 -14.81 -12.95
C GLN A 45 -15.38 -14.70 -11.78
N ARG A 46 -15.52 -15.59 -10.80
CA ARG A 46 -14.56 -15.66 -9.69
C ARG A 46 -13.24 -16.23 -10.21
N LEU A 47 -12.17 -15.50 -10.01
CA LEU A 47 -10.81 -15.91 -10.36
C LEU A 47 -10.22 -16.80 -9.27
N LEU A 48 -10.24 -16.33 -8.02
CA LEU A 48 -9.71 -17.03 -6.86
C LEU A 48 -10.28 -16.47 -5.56
N THR A 49 -10.02 -17.16 -4.45
CA THR A 49 -10.38 -16.75 -3.09
C THR A 49 -9.12 -16.62 -2.25
N THR A 50 -9.06 -15.61 -1.39
CA THR A 50 -7.93 -15.34 -0.50
C THR A 50 -8.31 -15.49 0.98
N GLY A 51 -7.32 -15.50 1.88
CA GLY A 51 -7.56 -15.59 3.33
C GLY A 51 -8.05 -14.30 4.00
N GLY A 52 -8.12 -13.19 3.25
CA GLY A 52 -8.48 -11.87 3.76
C GLY A 52 -9.09 -10.99 2.67
N THR A 53 -9.22 -9.69 2.91
CA THR A 53 -9.69 -8.77 1.87
C THR A 53 -8.54 -8.38 0.95
N SER A 54 -8.83 -8.25 -0.35
CA SER A 54 -7.82 -7.95 -1.37
C SER A 54 -8.00 -6.56 -1.98
N GLU A 55 -6.89 -5.84 -2.15
CA GLU A 55 -6.82 -4.49 -2.71
C GLU A 55 -5.56 -4.28 -3.56
N ASP A 56 -5.33 -3.04 -4.05
CA ASP A 56 -4.17 -2.66 -4.86
C ASP A 56 -3.86 -3.58 -6.05
N PHE A 57 -4.89 -3.99 -6.80
CA PHE A 57 -4.72 -4.87 -7.94
C PHE A 57 -3.78 -4.28 -9.01
N ARG A 58 -2.83 -5.10 -9.47
CA ARG A 58 -1.85 -4.77 -10.51
C ARG A 58 -1.60 -5.97 -11.41
N TRP A 59 -1.96 -5.84 -12.68
CA TRP A 59 -1.52 -6.76 -13.70
C TRP A 59 -0.04 -6.53 -14.04
N SER A 60 0.71 -7.60 -14.27
CA SER A 60 2.03 -7.51 -14.88
C SER A 60 1.92 -6.90 -16.29
N PRO A 61 2.97 -6.27 -16.83
CA PRO A 61 2.90 -5.62 -18.15
C PRO A 61 2.52 -6.57 -19.30
N ASP A 62 2.86 -7.85 -19.17
CA ASP A 62 2.50 -8.91 -20.12
C ASP A 62 1.09 -9.51 -19.86
N GLY A 63 0.41 -9.10 -18.80
CA GLY A 63 -0.92 -9.57 -18.41
C GLY A 63 -0.97 -10.99 -17.83
N ALA A 64 0.17 -11.64 -17.61
CA ALA A 64 0.24 -13.04 -17.18
C ALA A 64 0.02 -13.22 -15.67
N ILE A 65 0.33 -12.22 -14.86
CA ILE A 65 0.30 -12.26 -13.40
C ILE A 65 -0.59 -11.13 -12.87
N LEU A 66 -1.40 -11.43 -11.87
CA LEU A 66 -2.10 -10.45 -11.06
C LEU A 66 -1.46 -10.39 -9.67
N ARG A 67 -1.00 -9.20 -9.28
CA ARG A 67 -0.53 -8.89 -7.92
C ARG A 67 -1.54 -8.04 -7.19
N PHE A 68 -1.61 -8.21 -5.88
CA PHE A 68 -2.55 -7.52 -5.00
C PHE A 68 -2.06 -7.57 -3.56
N THR A 69 -2.56 -6.66 -2.74
CA THR A 69 -2.35 -6.65 -1.29
C THR A 69 -3.46 -7.46 -0.63
N VAL A 70 -3.11 -8.39 0.26
CA VAL A 70 -4.06 -9.08 1.15
C VAL A 70 -3.95 -8.50 2.54
N ASN A 71 -5.09 -8.05 3.08
CA ASN A 71 -5.26 -7.62 4.46
C ASN A 71 -5.71 -8.82 5.31
N ASP A 72 -4.86 -9.27 6.23
CA ASP A 72 -5.18 -10.35 7.16
C ASP A 72 -6.10 -9.82 8.28
N PRO A 73 -7.35 -10.32 8.39
CA PRO A 73 -8.30 -9.83 9.38
C PRO A 73 -7.94 -10.19 10.84
N GLN A 74 -7.08 -11.19 11.05
CA GLN A 74 -6.69 -11.62 12.40
C GLN A 74 -5.49 -10.84 12.93
N THR A 75 -4.53 -10.57 12.06
CA THR A 75 -3.27 -9.92 12.46
C THR A 75 -3.20 -8.43 12.07
N ASN A 76 -4.14 -7.96 11.25
CA ASN A 76 -4.14 -6.63 10.64
C ASN A 76 -2.87 -6.32 9.84
N ASN A 77 -2.16 -7.37 9.40
CA ASN A 77 -0.97 -7.26 8.56
C ASN A 77 -1.37 -7.19 7.08
N ARG A 78 -0.50 -6.53 6.30
CA ARG A 78 -0.61 -6.43 4.85
C ARG A 78 0.52 -7.18 4.20
N SER A 79 0.19 -8.04 3.25
CA SER A 79 1.18 -8.76 2.47
C SER A 79 0.84 -8.72 1.00
N ILE A 80 1.86 -8.67 0.13
CA ILE A 80 1.66 -8.70 -1.31
C ILE A 80 1.61 -10.15 -1.76
N TRP A 81 0.56 -10.50 -2.48
CA TRP A 81 0.35 -11.82 -3.08
C TRP A 81 0.32 -11.73 -4.59
N GLN A 82 0.53 -12.87 -5.24
CA GLN A 82 0.42 -12.99 -6.67
C GLN A 82 -0.25 -14.30 -7.09
N ALA A 83 -0.92 -14.25 -8.23
CA ALA A 83 -1.50 -15.40 -8.90
C ALA A 83 -1.37 -15.23 -10.42
N SER A 84 -1.45 -16.35 -11.13
CA SER A 84 -1.57 -16.37 -12.58
C SER A 84 -2.89 -15.72 -13.04
N SER A 85 -2.94 -15.25 -14.30
CA SER A 85 -4.11 -14.60 -14.88
C SER A 85 -5.38 -15.46 -14.98
N ASP A 86 -5.23 -16.77 -14.79
CA ASP A 86 -6.28 -17.79 -14.73
C ASP A 86 -6.66 -18.18 -13.29
N GLY A 87 -6.04 -17.57 -12.29
CA GLY A 87 -6.28 -17.82 -10.86
C GLY A 87 -5.39 -18.89 -10.25
N GLY A 88 -4.53 -19.54 -11.05
CA GLY A 88 -3.58 -20.54 -10.59
C GLY A 88 -2.41 -19.97 -9.79
N ASN A 89 -1.67 -20.86 -9.12
CA ASN A 89 -0.40 -20.54 -8.44
C ASN A 89 -0.51 -19.33 -7.48
N LEU A 90 -1.53 -19.29 -6.63
CA LEU A 90 -1.67 -18.26 -5.59
C LEU A 90 -0.60 -18.44 -4.50
N HIS A 91 0.26 -17.44 -4.29
CA HIS A 91 1.28 -17.46 -3.23
C HIS A 91 1.72 -16.03 -2.83
N PRO A 92 2.31 -15.86 -1.62
CA PRO A 92 2.92 -14.59 -1.23
C PRO A 92 4.06 -14.23 -2.18
N LEU A 93 4.24 -12.95 -2.48
CA LEU A 93 5.35 -12.46 -3.30
C LEU A 93 6.69 -12.59 -2.56
N LEU A 94 6.69 -12.36 -1.24
CA LEU A 94 7.88 -12.26 -0.40
C LEU A 94 7.78 -13.22 0.80
N PRO A 95 7.70 -14.55 0.57
CA PRO A 95 7.52 -15.51 1.65
C PRO A 95 8.70 -15.47 2.61
N GLY A 96 8.43 -15.18 3.88
CA GLY A 96 9.45 -15.18 4.94
C GLY A 96 10.44 -14.02 4.91
N TRP A 97 10.24 -12.99 4.07
CA TRP A 97 11.13 -11.83 4.03
C TRP A 97 11.10 -11.03 5.34
N LYS A 98 9.90 -10.86 5.90
CA LYS A 98 9.65 -10.22 7.20
C LYS A 98 8.54 -10.94 7.94
N ASN A 99 8.60 -10.89 9.27
CA ASN A 99 7.59 -11.47 10.14
C ASN A 99 7.36 -10.56 11.36
N PRO A 100 6.19 -9.91 11.49
CA PRO A 100 5.08 -9.95 10.53
C PRO A 100 5.39 -9.20 9.21
N PRO A 101 4.70 -9.54 8.09
CA PRO A 101 4.75 -8.75 6.85
C PRO A 101 3.99 -7.44 7.02
N ASN A 102 4.44 -6.40 6.30
CA ASN A 102 3.74 -5.12 6.22
C ASN A 102 4.14 -4.39 4.94
N GLU A 103 3.67 -4.93 3.82
CA GLU A 103 3.97 -4.43 2.48
C GLU A 103 2.69 -4.33 1.63
N CYS A 104 2.63 -3.32 0.76
CA CYS A 104 1.45 -3.02 -0.06
C CYS A 104 1.79 -2.14 -1.27
N CYS A 105 0.74 -1.68 -1.96
CA CYS A 105 0.77 -0.43 -2.72
C CYS A 105 1.80 -0.42 -3.85
N GLY A 106 2.01 -1.59 -4.47
CA GLY A 106 3.06 -1.78 -5.47
C GLY A 106 2.66 -1.44 -6.91
N ALA A 107 3.66 -1.36 -7.77
CA ALA A 107 3.51 -1.17 -9.21
C ALA A 107 4.70 -1.78 -9.96
N TRP A 108 4.43 -2.35 -11.13
CA TRP A 108 5.48 -2.77 -12.05
C TRP A 108 6.08 -1.56 -12.76
N THR A 109 7.39 -1.63 -13.07
CA THR A 109 7.96 -0.77 -14.10
C THR A 109 7.37 -1.16 -15.46
N PRO A 110 7.20 -0.21 -16.41
CA PRO A 110 6.58 -0.49 -17.71
C PRO A 110 7.28 -1.60 -18.51
N ASP A 111 8.58 -1.77 -18.29
CA ASP A 111 9.40 -2.80 -18.93
C ASP A 111 9.35 -4.18 -18.25
N GLY A 112 8.58 -4.31 -17.16
CA GLY A 112 8.45 -5.57 -16.44
C GLY A 112 9.72 -6.03 -15.71
N ARG A 113 10.75 -5.18 -15.56
CA ARG A 113 12.01 -5.58 -14.92
C ARG A 113 12.01 -5.45 -13.40
N PHE A 114 11.14 -4.62 -12.86
CA PHE A 114 11.03 -4.42 -11.43
C PHE A 114 9.58 -4.29 -10.99
N PHE A 115 9.34 -4.69 -9.76
CA PHE A 115 8.17 -4.34 -9.00
C PHE A 115 8.58 -3.45 -7.84
N VAL A 116 8.14 -2.20 -7.85
CA VAL A 116 8.37 -1.25 -6.78
C VAL A 116 7.18 -1.25 -5.85
N PHE A 117 7.41 -1.20 -4.55
CA PHE A 117 6.35 -1.32 -3.55
C PHE A 117 6.71 -0.61 -2.25
N GLN A 118 5.72 -0.39 -1.42
CA GLN A 118 5.89 0.18 -0.09
C GLN A 118 6.01 -0.95 0.93
N ALA A 119 6.95 -0.85 1.87
CA ALA A 119 6.98 -1.68 3.06
C ALA A 119 7.33 -0.86 4.30
N THR A 120 6.65 -1.15 5.40
CA THR A 120 6.84 -0.50 6.69
C THR A 120 7.59 -1.44 7.62
N HIS A 121 8.79 -1.02 8.04
CA HIS A 121 9.60 -1.72 9.03
C HIS A 121 9.90 -0.77 10.17
N GLU A 122 9.80 -1.26 11.41
CA GLU A 122 10.15 -0.47 12.60
C GLU A 122 9.47 0.91 12.60
N GLY A 123 8.19 0.94 12.22
CA GLY A 123 7.37 2.17 12.17
C GLY A 123 7.61 3.08 10.96
N THR A 124 8.61 2.82 10.11
CA THR A 124 8.94 3.69 8.98
C THR A 124 8.59 3.04 7.64
N ALA A 125 7.69 3.69 6.88
CA ALA A 125 7.37 3.30 5.52
C ALA A 125 8.48 3.75 4.55
N ASN A 126 8.98 2.81 3.75
CA ASN A 126 9.95 3.06 2.70
C ASN A 126 9.51 2.40 1.39
N VAL A 127 10.07 2.88 0.29
CA VAL A 127 9.91 2.28 -1.03
C VAL A 127 11.02 1.28 -1.29
N TRP A 128 10.65 0.12 -1.80
CA TRP A 128 11.52 -1.01 -2.12
C TRP A 128 11.33 -1.42 -3.58
N ALA A 129 12.33 -2.07 -4.16
CA ALA A 129 12.27 -2.64 -5.49
C ALA A 129 12.65 -4.12 -5.47
N LEU A 130 11.76 -4.95 -6.01
CA LEU A 130 12.01 -6.35 -6.31
C LEU A 130 12.36 -6.49 -7.80
N ARG A 131 13.47 -7.15 -8.11
CA ARG A 131 13.86 -7.43 -9.49
C ARG A 131 13.08 -8.62 -10.04
N GLU A 132 12.51 -8.44 -11.22
CA GLU A 132 11.69 -9.41 -11.95
C GLU A 132 12.51 -10.08 -13.06
N GLY A 133 12.12 -11.27 -13.52
CA GLY A 133 12.84 -12.08 -14.55
C GLY A 133 14.35 -12.32 -14.34
N GLY A 134 14.75 -13.51 -13.87
CA GLY A 134 16.15 -13.90 -13.68
C GLY A 134 16.40 -15.13 -14.50
N GLY A 135 17.35 -15.08 -15.45
CA GLY A 135 17.68 -16.22 -16.30
C GLY A 135 17.96 -17.48 -15.49
N LEU A 136 17.88 -18.64 -16.15
CA LEU A 136 17.89 -20.02 -15.66
C LEU A 136 18.90 -20.37 -14.53
N PHE A 137 19.86 -19.49 -14.23
CA PHE A 137 20.94 -19.66 -13.25
C PHE A 137 20.91 -18.69 -12.06
N ARG A 138 19.82 -17.94 -11.83
CA ARG A 138 19.69 -17.05 -10.65
C ARG A 138 18.65 -17.58 -9.65
N SER A 139 18.96 -18.73 -9.05
CA SER A 139 18.24 -19.37 -7.95
C SER A 139 18.75 -18.90 -6.56
N GLY A 140 19.06 -17.61 -6.43
CA GLY A 140 19.32 -16.96 -5.14
C GLY A 140 18.18 -16.01 -4.83
N GLY A 141 17.64 -16.07 -3.61
CA GLY A 141 16.50 -15.27 -3.15
C GLY A 141 16.61 -13.82 -3.62
N ARG A 142 15.60 -13.37 -4.36
CA ARG A 142 15.54 -12.00 -4.88
C ARG A 142 15.08 -11.11 -3.75
N GLU A 143 16.00 -10.77 -2.87
CA GLU A 143 15.69 -9.85 -1.79
C GLU A 143 15.36 -8.46 -2.37
N PRO A 144 14.26 -7.83 -1.91
CA PRO A 144 13.96 -6.45 -2.24
C PRO A 144 15.09 -5.51 -1.82
N VAL A 145 15.36 -4.51 -2.66
CA VAL A 145 16.33 -3.45 -2.38
C VAL A 145 15.59 -2.19 -1.97
N GLN A 146 16.00 -1.59 -0.85
CA GLN A 146 15.42 -0.34 -0.37
C GLN A 146 15.88 0.83 -1.26
N LEU A 147 14.92 1.66 -1.71
CA LEU A 147 15.17 2.82 -2.57
C LEU A 147 15.16 4.15 -1.82
N THR A 148 14.50 4.21 -0.66
CA THR A 148 14.35 5.43 0.13
C THR A 148 14.85 5.22 1.54
N THR A 149 15.43 6.25 2.14
CA THR A 149 15.88 6.27 3.53
C THR A 149 15.58 7.63 4.15
N GLY A 150 15.64 7.70 5.48
CA GLY A 150 15.47 8.94 6.23
C GLY A 150 14.22 8.95 7.13
N PRO A 151 13.98 10.07 7.83
CA PRO A 151 12.94 10.16 8.87
C PRO A 151 11.53 10.44 8.31
N MET A 152 11.37 10.51 6.99
CA MET A 152 10.07 10.69 6.35
C MET A 152 9.52 9.32 5.96
N ASN A 153 8.21 9.12 6.14
CA ASN A 153 7.54 7.98 5.55
C ASN A 153 7.42 8.23 4.04
N ILE A 154 7.94 7.33 3.23
CA ILE A 154 7.86 7.40 1.77
C ILE A 154 7.14 6.15 1.25
N GLY A 155 6.15 6.37 0.39
CA GLY A 155 5.26 5.31 -0.08
C GLY A 155 4.51 5.64 -1.35
N ASN A 156 3.52 4.81 -1.68
CA ASN A 156 2.71 4.90 -2.91
C ASN A 156 3.55 5.11 -4.19
N PRO A 157 4.52 4.23 -4.49
CA PRO A 157 5.39 4.38 -5.65
C PRO A 157 4.64 4.23 -6.97
N VAL A 158 4.84 5.18 -7.89
CA VAL A 158 4.28 5.16 -9.25
C VAL A 158 5.40 5.38 -10.28
N PRO A 159 5.85 4.33 -10.97
CA PRO A 159 6.74 4.47 -12.11
C PRO A 159 6.10 5.31 -13.23
N SER A 160 6.88 6.19 -13.85
CA SER A 160 6.44 6.89 -15.05
C SER A 160 6.27 5.90 -16.21
N ARG A 161 5.37 6.23 -17.16
CA ARG A 161 5.11 5.38 -18.34
C ARG A 161 6.34 5.14 -19.22
N ASP A 162 7.29 6.09 -19.25
CA ASP A 162 8.56 5.95 -19.96
C ASP A 162 9.63 5.19 -19.15
N GLY A 163 9.33 4.80 -17.91
CA GLY A 163 10.22 4.06 -17.01
C GLY A 163 11.40 4.87 -16.47
N ARG A 164 11.45 6.19 -16.69
CA ARG A 164 12.60 7.03 -16.34
C ARG A 164 12.50 7.70 -14.98
N LYS A 165 11.29 7.78 -14.40
CA LYS A 165 11.03 8.46 -13.13
C LYS A 165 10.21 7.54 -12.23
N LEU A 166 10.40 7.73 -10.93
CA LEU A 166 9.57 7.16 -9.89
C LEU A 166 8.97 8.32 -9.10
N PHE A 167 7.63 8.39 -9.05
CA PHE A 167 6.92 9.33 -8.20
C PHE A 167 6.55 8.63 -6.90
N VAL A 168 6.66 9.34 -5.78
CA VAL A 168 6.39 8.82 -4.44
C VAL A 168 5.65 9.86 -3.63
N GLN A 169 4.88 9.41 -2.65
CA GLN A 169 4.29 10.27 -1.63
C GLN A 169 5.17 10.25 -0.39
N GLY A 170 5.57 11.43 0.09
CA GLY A 170 6.22 11.59 1.38
C GLY A 170 5.26 12.17 2.42
N TRP A 171 5.23 11.61 3.61
CA TRP A 171 4.46 12.15 4.73
C TRP A 171 5.20 11.98 6.06
N GLN A 172 4.85 12.84 7.01
CA GLN A 172 5.24 12.72 8.40
C GLN A 172 4.00 12.99 9.24
N PRO A 173 3.55 12.03 10.07
CA PRO A 173 2.51 12.30 11.03
C PRO A 173 2.99 13.39 11.99
N ARG A 174 2.16 14.40 12.20
CA ARG A 174 2.39 15.43 13.22
C ARG A 174 1.24 15.36 14.21
N ALA A 175 1.57 15.24 15.49
CA ALA A 175 0.60 15.26 16.57
C ALA A 175 0.60 16.64 17.20
N GLU A 176 -0.53 17.34 17.21
CA GLU A 176 -0.63 18.64 17.87
C GLU A 176 -1.28 18.49 19.25
N LEU A 177 -0.62 19.03 20.27
CA LEU A 177 -1.20 19.10 21.59
C LEU A 177 -2.22 20.22 21.67
N VAL A 178 -3.48 19.86 21.96
CA VAL A 178 -4.59 20.79 22.13
C VAL A 178 -5.14 20.75 23.55
N ARG A 179 -5.61 21.90 24.03
CA ARG A 179 -6.33 22.07 25.29
C ARG A 179 -7.78 22.42 25.00
N TYR A 180 -8.71 21.82 25.75
CA TYR A 180 -10.11 22.23 25.74
C TYR A 180 -10.33 23.46 26.63
N ASP A 181 -10.86 24.54 26.07
CA ASP A 181 -11.33 25.70 26.83
C ASP A 181 -12.81 25.53 27.17
N ALA A 182 -13.11 25.41 28.47
CA ALA A 182 -14.46 25.16 28.96
C ALA A 182 -15.39 26.38 28.88
N LYS A 183 -14.86 27.59 28.68
CA LYS A 183 -15.65 28.82 28.57
C LYS A 183 -16.13 29.02 27.15
N SER A 184 -15.26 28.80 26.17
CA SER A 184 -15.55 28.92 24.74
C SER A 184 -16.14 27.63 24.16
N GLY A 185 -15.88 26.47 24.78
CA GLY A 185 -16.31 25.17 24.27
C GLY A 185 -15.47 24.67 23.10
N HIS A 186 -14.27 25.21 22.92
CA HIS A 186 -13.39 24.92 21.78
C HIS A 186 -12.05 24.30 22.21
N PHE A 187 -11.41 23.60 21.28
CA PHE A 187 -10.04 23.13 21.43
C PHE A 187 -9.08 24.18 20.86
N GLU A 188 -8.03 24.49 21.61
CA GLU A 188 -6.99 25.46 21.25
C GLU A 188 -5.61 24.80 21.32
N PRO A 189 -4.65 25.14 20.44
CA PRO A 189 -3.28 24.65 20.53
C PRO A 189 -2.64 25.00 21.87
N TYR A 190 -2.01 24.03 22.54
CA TYR A 190 -1.33 24.22 23.82
C TYR A 190 0.19 24.41 23.65
N LEU A 191 0.81 23.66 22.73
CA LEU A 191 2.22 23.82 22.33
C LEU A 191 2.29 24.07 20.81
N SER A 192 2.19 25.33 20.41
CA SER A 192 2.21 25.69 18.99
C SER A 192 3.51 25.24 18.31
N GLY A 193 3.38 24.44 17.26
CA GLY A 193 4.50 24.02 16.40
C GLY A 193 5.32 22.83 16.89
N ILE A 194 4.99 22.23 18.04
CA ILE A 194 5.67 21.04 18.58
C ILE A 194 4.81 19.81 18.31
N SER A 195 5.42 18.76 17.75
CA SER A 195 4.73 17.49 17.51
C SER A 195 4.80 16.58 18.73
N ALA A 196 3.90 16.73 19.70
CA ALA A 196 3.99 16.06 21.00
C ALA A 196 2.93 14.95 21.20
N MET A 197 3.33 13.85 21.84
CA MET A 197 2.47 12.73 22.25
C MET A 197 2.82 12.26 23.67
N GLY A 198 1.95 11.49 24.33
CA GLY A 198 2.26 10.87 25.64
C GLY A 198 2.49 11.88 26.76
N LEU A 199 1.40 12.48 27.26
CA LEU A 199 1.46 13.63 28.15
C LEU A 199 1.42 13.21 29.61
N ASP A 200 2.26 13.86 30.43
CA ASP A 200 2.10 13.88 31.88
C ASP A 200 2.36 15.29 32.42
N PHE A 201 1.58 15.71 33.40
CA PHE A 201 1.70 17.03 34.01
C PHE A 201 2.32 16.90 35.40
N SER A 202 3.23 17.81 35.74
CA SER A 202 3.69 17.94 37.11
C SER A 202 2.51 18.21 38.05
N ARG A 203 2.67 17.83 39.32
CA ARG A 203 1.60 17.92 40.32
C ARG A 203 1.09 19.35 40.56
N ASP A 204 1.95 20.34 40.34
CA ASP A 204 1.64 21.77 40.40
C ASP A 204 1.10 22.33 39.06
N GLY A 205 1.15 21.54 37.98
CA GLY A 205 0.70 21.93 36.65
C GLY A 205 1.63 22.90 35.91
N GLU A 206 2.80 23.21 36.46
CA GLU A 206 3.76 24.14 35.84
C GLU A 206 4.56 23.49 34.70
N TRP A 207 4.68 22.16 34.70
CA TRP A 207 5.49 21.41 33.75
C TRP A 207 4.66 20.35 33.04
N VAL A 208 4.96 20.13 31.76
CA VAL A 208 4.44 19.03 30.97
C VAL A 208 5.61 18.21 30.44
N ALA A 209 5.57 16.90 30.67
CA ALA A 209 6.42 15.93 30.01
C ALA A 209 5.68 15.40 28.77
N TYR A 210 6.40 15.28 27.66
CA TYR A 210 5.87 14.74 26.41
C TYR A 210 6.98 14.03 25.64
N ASN A 211 6.56 13.15 24.73
CA ASN A 211 7.42 12.54 23.72
C ASN A 211 7.28 13.35 22.42
N ASP A 212 8.38 13.69 21.78
CA ASP A 212 8.34 14.22 20.41
C ASP A 212 8.05 13.07 19.44
N GLY A 213 6.94 13.16 18.70
CA GLY A 213 6.54 12.17 17.72
C GLY A 213 7.46 12.09 16.49
N ALA A 214 8.50 12.94 16.41
CA ALA A 214 9.50 12.91 15.35
C ALA A 214 10.48 11.73 15.45
N ASP A 215 10.75 11.21 16.64
CA ASP A 215 11.75 10.16 16.85
C ASP A 215 11.07 8.84 17.21
N GLY A 216 10.77 8.04 16.18
CA GLY A 216 10.28 6.66 16.30
C GLY A 216 11.29 5.65 16.86
N THR A 217 12.22 6.07 17.72
CA THR A 217 13.15 5.20 18.42
C THR A 217 12.77 5.08 19.89
N MET A 218 12.07 4.00 20.24
CA MET A 218 12.16 3.39 21.58
C MET A 218 13.02 2.14 21.50
#